data_AF-A0A1V4BYJ2-F1
#
_entry.id   AF-A0A1V4BYJ2-F1
#
_cell.length_a   1.000
_cell.length_b   1.000
_cell.length_c   1.000
_cell.angle_alpha   90.00
_cell.angle_beta   90.00
_cell.angle_gamma   90.00
#
_symmetry.space_group_name_H-M   'P 1'
#
loop_
_entity.id
_entity.type
_entity.pdbx_description
1 polymer ?
#
loop_
_entity_poly.entity_id
_entity_poly.type
_entity_poly.pdbx_seq_one_letter_code
_entity_poly.pdbx_strand_id
1 'polypeptide(L)'
;MHARQTVEAFGIPYVEYGHDEPEVEQRICIEFTPHTHHLDDYGIPEPAFKFCDEVAMRQQYDHCVENNIDFSEELDIFRICAMELVERRSKSGVLTDAPYWRYGIRYARGTRELIWFEEDELARPLPPTEGEF
;
A
#
# COMPACT_ATOMS: atom_id res chain seq x y z
N MET A 1 -23.38 22.14 15.37
CA MET A 1 -22.68 23.24 14.66
C MET A 1 -21.25 22.77 14.50
N HIS A 2 -20.88 22.18 13.36
CA HIS A 2 -19.53 21.59 13.19
C HIS A 2 -18.68 22.53 12.34
N ALA A 3 -17.58 22.99 12.92
CA ALA A 3 -16.62 23.86 12.26
C ALA A 3 -15.84 23.05 11.21
N ARG A 4 -15.97 23.46 9.95
CA ARG A 4 -15.22 22.93 8.83
C ARG A 4 -13.79 23.48 8.90
N GLN A 5 -12.80 22.62 9.13
CA GLN A 5 -11.41 22.96 8.84
C GLN A 5 -11.06 22.49 7.43
N THR A 6 -10.60 23.43 6.62
CA THR A 6 -10.08 23.17 5.28
C THR A 6 -8.57 23.13 5.40
N VAL A 7 -7.95 22.00 5.03
CA VAL A 7 -6.49 21.91 4.96
C VAL A 7 -6.07 22.52 3.63
N GLU A 8 -5.49 23.71 3.69
CA GLU A 8 -4.79 24.30 2.57
C GLU A 8 -3.46 23.56 2.41
N ALA A 9 -3.34 22.77 1.35
CA ALA A 9 -2.08 22.14 0.99
C ALA A 9 -1.12 23.21 0.47
N PHE A 10 -0.43 23.88 1.38
CA PHE A 10 0.83 24.54 1.06
C PHE A 10 1.78 23.38 0.72
N GLY A 11 2.18 23.28 -0.56
CA GLY A 11 2.97 22.17 -1.07
C GLY A 11 4.11 21.77 -0.14
N ILE A 12 4.49 20.48 -0.18
CA ILE A 12 5.53 19.88 0.67
C ILE A 12 6.64 20.91 0.93
N PRO A 13 6.80 21.42 2.16
CA PRO A 13 7.84 22.40 2.43
C PRO A 13 9.17 21.75 2.11
N TYR A 14 9.83 22.25 1.07
CA TYR A 14 11.19 21.88 0.73
C TYR A 14 12.10 22.53 1.77
N VAL A 15 12.29 21.84 2.88
CA VAL A 15 13.39 22.14 3.80
C VAL A 15 14.60 21.45 3.18
N GLU A 16 15.55 22.23 2.66
CA GLU A 16 16.89 21.72 2.40
C GLU A 16 17.42 21.20 3.74
N TYR A 17 17.54 19.88 3.89
CA TYR A 17 18.20 19.28 5.04
C TYR A 17 19.68 19.68 4.99
N GLY A 18 19.99 20.78 5.66
CA GLY A 18 21.35 21.16 5.98
C GLY A 18 21.94 20.12 6.91
N HIS A 19 22.74 19.22 6.33
CA HIS A 19 23.92 18.55 6.88
C HIS A 19 23.89 17.77 8.20
N ASP A 20 22.79 17.65 8.94
CA ASP A 20 22.74 16.77 10.12
C ASP A 20 21.66 15.69 9.95
N GLU A 21 22.08 14.42 9.87
CA GLU A 21 21.16 13.28 9.98
C GLU A 21 20.45 13.36 11.35
N PRO A 22 19.11 13.23 11.40
CA PRO A 22 18.39 13.33 12.66
C PRO A 22 18.79 12.16 13.59
N GLU A 23 19.14 12.48 14.83
CA GLU A 23 19.52 11.49 15.88
C GLU A 23 18.42 10.47 16.21
N VAL A 24 17.19 10.70 15.74
CA VAL A 24 16.00 9.88 16.02
C VAL A 24 15.26 9.58 14.72
N GLU A 25 14.83 8.32 14.55
CA GLU A 25 14.01 7.86 13.43
C GLU A 25 12.74 8.73 13.30
N GLN A 26 12.64 9.50 12.22
CA GLN A 26 11.46 10.31 11.93
C GLN A 26 10.48 9.51 11.08
N ARG A 27 9.28 9.26 11.61
CA ARG A 27 8.19 8.60 10.87
C ARG A 27 7.20 9.64 10.38
N ILE A 28 6.89 9.61 9.08
CA ILE A 28 5.79 10.39 8.51
C ILE A 28 4.53 9.53 8.57
N CYS A 29 3.56 9.94 9.39
CA CYS A 29 2.22 9.35 9.39
C CYS A 29 1.31 10.19 8.50
N ILE A 30 0.65 9.57 7.53
CA ILE A 30 -0.39 10.20 6.71
C ILE A 30 -1.72 9.61 7.16
N GLU A 31 -2.54 10.41 7.85
CA GLU A 31 -3.88 10.02 8.29
C GLU A 31 -4.92 10.50 7.28
N PHE A 32 -5.82 9.61 6.86
CA PHE A 32 -6.93 9.95 5.99
C PHE A 32 -8.26 9.59 6.66
N THR A 33 -9.20 10.54 6.67
CA THR A 33 -10.57 10.30 7.08
C THR A 33 -11.48 10.52 5.87
N PRO A 34 -12.03 9.47 5.26
CA PRO A 34 -12.95 9.64 4.14
C PRO A 34 -14.19 10.42 4.57
N HIS A 35 -14.76 11.18 3.64
CA HIS A 35 -16.05 11.82 3.86
C HIS A 35 -17.11 10.73 4.07
N THR A 36 -17.55 10.62 5.32
CA THR A 36 -18.62 9.75 5.80
C THR A 36 -19.91 10.04 5.05
N HIS A 37 -20.13 9.33 3.95
CA HIS A 37 -21.41 9.40 3.26
C HIS A 37 -22.15 8.06 3.16
N HIS A 38 -21.49 6.90 3.38
CA HIS A 38 -22.16 5.59 3.27
C HIS A 38 -21.56 4.49 4.17
N LEU A 39 -20.96 4.83 5.32
CA LEU A 39 -20.42 3.83 6.26
C LEU A 39 -21.49 2.94 6.91
N ASP A 40 -22.76 3.15 6.60
CA ASP A 40 -23.87 2.53 7.33
C ASP A 40 -24.00 1.02 7.04
N ASP A 41 -23.54 0.55 5.86
CA ASP A 41 -23.61 -0.87 5.47
C ASP A 41 -22.24 -1.57 5.40
N TYR A 42 -21.15 -0.83 5.15
CA TYR A 42 -19.80 -1.38 4.97
C TYR A 42 -18.75 -0.57 5.75
N GLY A 43 -17.91 -1.29 6.51
CA GLY A 43 -16.70 -0.71 7.10
C GLY A 43 -15.60 -0.51 6.05
N ILE A 44 -14.61 0.33 6.38
CA ILE A 44 -13.39 0.48 5.57
C ILE A 44 -12.47 -0.69 5.94
N PRO A 45 -12.03 -1.52 4.98
CA PRO A 45 -11.10 -2.60 5.28
C PRO A 45 -9.73 -2.04 5.63
N GLU A 46 -9.05 -2.68 6.58
CA GLU A 46 -7.63 -2.47 6.80
C GLU A 46 -6.84 -3.00 5.59
N PRO A 47 -5.82 -2.28 5.10
CA PRO A 47 -4.99 -2.76 4.01
C PRO A 47 -4.10 -3.93 4.49
N ALA A 48 -4.07 -5.02 3.73
CA ALA A 48 -3.18 -6.13 4.02
C ALA A 48 -1.70 -5.79 3.83
N PHE A 49 -1.37 -4.77 3.03
CA PHE A 49 0.00 -4.30 2.83
C PHE A 49 0.09 -2.77 2.96
N LYS A 50 1.25 -2.27 3.36
CA LYS A 50 1.51 -0.83 3.50
C LYS A 50 2.39 -0.30 2.36
N PHE A 51 2.42 1.01 2.22
CA PHE A 51 3.35 1.67 1.31
C PHE A 51 4.80 1.26 1.65
N CYS A 52 5.61 1.00 0.63
CA CYS A 52 6.97 0.47 0.73
C CYS A 52 7.11 -0.95 1.31
N ASP A 53 6.03 -1.65 1.67
CA ASP A 53 6.11 -3.08 2.00
C ASP A 53 6.70 -3.85 0.82
N GLU A 54 7.55 -4.81 1.14
CA GLU A 54 8.07 -5.77 0.18
C GLU A 54 7.04 -6.88 -0.05
N VAL A 55 6.81 -7.19 -1.32
CA VAL A 55 5.83 -8.15 -1.80
C VAL A 55 6.42 -8.97 -2.93
N ALA A 56 5.97 -10.21 -3.06
CA ALA A 56 6.20 -11.04 -4.23
C ALA A 56 4.88 -11.32 -4.93
N MET A 57 4.95 -11.69 -6.21
CA MET A 57 3.78 -12.18 -6.94
C MET A 57 3.36 -13.52 -6.34
N ARG A 58 2.08 -13.66 -5.95
CA ARG A 58 1.58 -14.87 -5.30
C ARG A 58 1.81 -16.12 -6.13
N GLN A 59 1.62 -16.03 -7.45
CA GLN A 59 1.86 -17.15 -8.35
C GLN A 59 3.31 -17.65 -8.31
N GLN A 60 4.30 -16.75 -8.27
CA GLN A 60 5.72 -17.12 -8.16
C GLN A 60 6.02 -17.72 -6.78
N TYR A 61 5.45 -17.12 -5.73
CA TYR A 61 5.58 -17.59 -4.36
C TYR A 61 5.04 -19.02 -4.20
N ASP A 62 3.80 -19.26 -4.63
CA ASP A 62 3.14 -20.56 -4.52
C ASP A 62 3.90 -21.62 -5.35
N HIS A 63 4.40 -21.27 -6.53
CA HIS A 63 5.25 -22.15 -7.32
C HIS A 63 6.52 -22.58 -6.58
N CYS A 64 7.21 -21.63 -5.91
CA CYS A 64 8.41 -21.94 -5.14
C CYS A 64 8.09 -22.87 -3.95
N VAL A 65 6.98 -22.61 -3.24
CA VAL A 65 6.51 -23.45 -2.13
C VAL A 65 6.18 -24.86 -2.59
N GLU A 66 5.38 -25.01 -3.65
CA GLU A 66 4.92 -26.31 -4.15
C GLU A 66 6.07 -27.18 -4.65
N ASN A 67 7.12 -26.57 -5.20
CA ASN A 67 8.25 -27.28 -5.81
C ASN A 67 9.50 -27.35 -4.91
N ASN A 68 9.44 -26.84 -3.67
CA ASN A 68 10.58 -26.72 -2.76
C ASN A 68 11.79 -26.01 -3.39
N ILE A 69 11.53 -24.94 -4.14
CA ILE A 69 12.56 -24.12 -4.79
C ILE A 69 13.07 -23.10 -3.78
N ASP A 70 14.37 -22.81 -3.83
CA ASP A 70 14.96 -21.73 -3.05
C ASP A 70 14.44 -20.36 -3.54
N PHE A 71 13.78 -19.62 -2.65
CA PHE A 71 13.21 -18.31 -2.96
C PHE A 71 14.27 -17.29 -3.40
N SER A 72 15.52 -17.42 -2.94
CA SER A 72 16.59 -16.48 -3.30
C SER A 72 16.98 -16.53 -4.78
N GLU A 73 16.63 -17.62 -5.48
CA GLU A 73 16.98 -17.82 -6.88
C GLU A 73 15.85 -17.38 -7.84
N GLU A 74 14.59 -17.58 -7.46
CA GLU A 74 13.44 -17.49 -8.38
C GLU A 74 12.32 -16.53 -7.90
N LEU A 75 12.40 -15.98 -6.67
CA LEU A 75 11.39 -15.04 -6.18
C LEU A 75 11.77 -13.60 -6.46
N ASP A 76 11.06 -12.97 -7.39
CA ASP A 76 11.17 -11.53 -7.59
C ASP A 76 10.49 -10.77 -6.44
N ILE A 77 11.24 -9.89 -5.78
CA ILE A 77 10.74 -9.02 -4.72
C ILE A 77 10.49 -7.63 -5.29
N PHE A 78 9.30 -7.11 -5.01
CA PHE A 78 8.83 -5.81 -5.42
C PHE A 78 8.47 -4.96 -4.21
N ARG A 79 8.40 -3.63 -4.39
CA ARG A 79 7.94 -2.70 -3.37
C ARG A 79 6.63 -2.05 -3.79
N ILE A 80 5.70 -1.96 -2.85
CA ILE A 80 4.46 -1.21 -3.05
C ILE A 80 4.79 0.28 -3.16
N CYS A 81 4.42 0.85 -4.29
CA CYS A 81 4.69 2.22 -4.69
C CYS A 81 3.44 3.10 -4.78
N ALA A 82 2.25 2.51 -4.65
CA ALA A 82 0.97 3.21 -4.51
C ALA A 82 -0.08 2.30 -3.87
N MET A 83 -1.11 2.89 -3.29
CA MET A 83 -2.26 2.18 -2.72
C MET A 83 -3.53 2.91 -3.16
N GLU A 84 -4.57 2.17 -3.49
CA GLU A 84 -5.88 2.69 -3.89
C GLU A 84 -6.98 1.95 -3.13
N LEU A 85 -7.87 2.69 -2.46
CA LEU A 85 -9.13 2.13 -1.93
C LEU A 85 -10.18 2.24 -3.04
N VAL A 86 -10.58 1.09 -3.59
CA VAL A 86 -11.56 1.02 -4.67
C VAL A 86 -12.97 0.97 -4.10
N GLU A 87 -13.79 1.94 -4.50
CA GLU A 87 -15.20 2.03 -4.14
C GLU A 87 -16.07 1.94 -5.40
N ARG A 88 -16.79 0.83 -5.57
CA ARG A 88 -17.75 0.70 -6.67
C ARG A 88 -19.08 1.31 -6.26
N ARG A 89 -19.52 2.31 -7.01
CA ARG A 89 -20.75 3.06 -6.73
C ARG A 89 -21.73 2.94 -7.89
N SER A 90 -22.99 2.78 -7.54
CA SER A 90 -24.12 2.87 -8.48
C SER A 90 -24.31 4.30 -8.96
N LYS A 91 -25.18 4.50 -9.96
CA LYS A 91 -25.54 5.84 -10.46
C LYS A 91 -26.16 6.75 -9.39
N SER A 92 -26.73 6.20 -8.32
CA SER A 92 -27.28 6.95 -7.19
C SER A 92 -26.25 7.26 -6.09
N GLY A 93 -24.98 6.88 -6.28
CA GLY A 93 -23.87 7.16 -5.36
C GLY A 93 -23.68 6.14 -4.24
N VAL A 94 -24.58 5.15 -4.14
CA VAL A 94 -24.54 4.07 -3.14
C VAL A 94 -23.52 3.01 -3.56
N LEU A 95 -22.73 2.50 -2.60
CA LEU A 95 -21.81 1.39 -2.80
C LEU A 95 -22.56 0.15 -3.30
N THR A 96 -22.02 -0.51 -4.33
CA THR A 96 -22.58 -1.76 -4.87
C THR A 96 -21.95 -2.99 -4.26
N ASP A 97 -20.71 -2.87 -3.82
CA ASP A 97 -19.88 -3.93 -3.26
C ASP A 97 -19.07 -3.38 -2.08
N ALA A 98 -18.53 -4.28 -1.26
CA ALA A 98 -17.60 -3.90 -0.21
C ALA A 98 -16.35 -3.23 -0.84
N PRO A 99 -15.85 -2.11 -0.28
CA PRO A 99 -14.59 -1.53 -0.72
C PRO A 99 -13.43 -2.50 -0.57
N TYR A 100 -12.41 -2.37 -1.39
CA TYR A 100 -11.20 -3.21 -1.33
C TYR A 100 -9.95 -2.43 -1.75
N TRP A 101 -8.79 -2.91 -1.32
CA TRP A 101 -7.50 -2.29 -1.62
C TRP A 101 -6.86 -2.84 -2.88
N ARG A 102 -6.24 -1.96 -3.66
CA ARG A 102 -5.32 -2.30 -4.74
C ARG A 102 -3.94 -1.69 -4.49
N TYR A 103 -2.93 -2.39 -4.95
CA TYR A 103 -1.52 -2.08 -4.68
C TYR A 103 -0.78 -1.86 -5.99
N GLY A 104 -0.14 -0.70 -6.10
CA GLY A 104 0.62 -0.29 -7.26
C GLY A 104 2.08 -0.69 -7.15
N ILE A 105 2.57 -1.49 -8.09
CA ILE A 105 3.96 -1.94 -8.16
C ILE A 105 4.60 -1.42 -9.45
N ARG A 106 5.87 -1.06 -9.37
CA ARG A 106 6.73 -0.76 -10.53
C ARG A 106 7.62 -1.96 -10.81
N TYR A 107 7.56 -2.53 -12.00
CA TYR A 107 8.51 -3.57 -12.39
C TYR A 107 9.92 -2.97 -12.50
N ALA A 108 10.89 -3.61 -11.85
CA ALA A 108 12.28 -3.22 -11.96
C ALA A 108 12.82 -3.57 -13.34
N ARG A 109 12.77 -2.59 -14.26
CA ARG A 109 13.69 -2.33 -15.40
C ARG A 109 13.03 -1.31 -16.35
N GLY A 110 13.03 -0.04 -15.94
CA GLY A 110 12.87 1.09 -16.85
C GLY A 110 11.45 1.50 -17.26
N THR A 111 10.39 0.80 -16.86
CA THR A 111 9.02 1.27 -17.11
C THR A 111 8.59 2.22 -15.99
N ARG A 112 8.21 3.45 -16.37
CA ARG A 112 7.59 4.42 -15.45
C ARG A 112 6.14 4.06 -15.09
N GLU A 113 5.65 2.95 -15.62
CA GLU A 113 4.26 2.53 -15.47
C GLU A 113 4.07 1.80 -14.14
N LEU A 114 2.95 2.12 -13.50
CA LEU A 114 2.52 1.51 -12.27
C LEU A 114 1.45 0.47 -12.63
N ILE A 115 1.68 -0.77 -12.22
CA ILE A 115 0.77 -1.89 -12.46
C ILE A 115 0.03 -2.16 -11.14
N TRP A 116 -1.27 -2.34 -11.23
CA TRP A 116 -2.15 -2.46 -10.06
C TRP A 116 -2.59 -3.90 -9.83
N PHE A 117 -2.38 -4.37 -8.60
CA PHE A 117 -2.69 -5.72 -8.15
C PHE A 117 -3.71 -5.70 -7.02
N GLU A 118 -4.56 -6.72 -6.96
CA GLU A 118 -5.44 -7.01 -5.83
C GLU A 118 -4.65 -7.74 -4.73
N GLU A 119 -5.25 -7.81 -3.54
CA GLU A 119 -4.59 -8.38 -2.35
C GLU A 119 -4.19 -9.85 -2.51
N ASP A 120 -5.05 -10.64 -3.15
CA ASP A 120 -4.86 -12.06 -3.39
C ASP A 120 -3.79 -12.35 -4.44
N GLU A 121 -3.43 -11.37 -5.28
CA GLU A 121 -2.35 -11.51 -6.27
C GLU A 121 -0.95 -11.35 -5.67
N LEU A 122 -0.85 -10.87 -4.42
CA LEU A 122 0.41 -10.56 -3.75
C LEU A 122 0.63 -11.44 -2.53
N ALA A 123 1.88 -11.76 -2.24
CA ALA A 123 2.30 -12.48 -1.04
C ALA A 123 3.43 -11.71 -0.33
N ARG A 124 3.50 -11.83 1.00
CA ARG A 124 4.67 -11.36 1.74
C ARG A 124 5.84 -12.30 1.45
N PRO A 125 7.01 -11.80 1.02
CA PRO A 125 8.17 -12.64 0.72
C PRO A 125 8.80 -13.11 2.04
N LEU A 126 8.24 -14.20 2.60
CA LEU A 126 8.63 -14.84 3.87
C LEU A 126 8.58 -13.91 5.12
N PRO A 127 8.48 -14.47 6.34
CA PRO A 127 8.69 -13.68 7.56
C PRO A 127 10.17 -13.28 7.69
N PRO A 128 10.50 -12.16 8.36
CA PRO A 128 11.86 -11.91 8.79
C PRO A 128 12.32 -13.14 9.59
N THR A 129 13.52 -13.62 9.30
CA THR A 129 14.17 -14.62 10.14
C THR A 129 14.14 -14.08 11.58
N GLU A 130 13.64 -14.86 12.54
CA GLU A 130 13.73 -14.47 13.96
C GLU A 130 15.20 -14.13 14.27
N GLY A 131 15.54 -12.84 14.38
CA GLY A 131 16.96 -12.48 14.53
C GLY A 131 17.39 -11.03 14.36
N GLU A 132 16.61 -10.14 13.76
CA GLU A 132 17.00 -8.72 13.65
C GLU A 132 16.05 -7.83 14.48
N PHE A 133 16.53 -7.45 15.66
CA PHE A 133 15.93 -6.52 16.60
C PHE A 133 16.24 -5.07 16.24
#